data_AF-A0A3C2C551-F1
#
_entry.id   AF-A0A3C2C551-F1
#
_cell.length_a   1.000
_cell.length_b   1.000
_cell.length_c   1.000
_cell.angle_alpha   90.00
_cell.angle_beta   90.00
_cell.angle_gamma   90.00
#
_symmetry.space_group_name_H-M   'P 1'
#
loop_
_entity.id
_entity.type
_entity.pdbx_description
1 polymer ?
#
loop_
_entity_poly.entity_id
_entity_poly.type
_entity_poly.pdbx_seq_one_letter_code
_entity_poly.pdbx_strand_id
1 'polypeptide(L)'
;MNKAQVYFVSALIFALLVTVFALQNPESIGINFLVWRFQEISKVLVILASTAIGALVVIFLGIWWQFKKFMYVRQLEGEIRELKNRLDEVSIKEGKEKMEECGEEMSKK
;
A
#
# COMPACT_ATOMS: atom_id res chain seq x y z
N MET A 1 4.01 0.80 26.27
CA MET A 1 5.12 0.91 25.29
C MET A 1 4.56 1.36 23.95
N ASN A 2 5.28 2.22 23.23
CA ASN A 2 4.90 2.60 21.87
C ASN A 2 4.94 1.36 20.95
N LYS A 3 3.99 1.24 20.00
CA LYS A 3 3.92 0.14 19.04
C LYS A 3 5.26 -0.04 18.30
N ALA A 4 5.90 1.07 17.91
CA ALA A 4 7.22 1.03 17.26
C ALA A 4 8.30 0.40 18.15
N GLN A 5 8.29 0.68 19.46
CA GLN A 5 9.24 0.12 20.41
C GLN A 5 8.98 -1.39 20.64
N VAL A 6 7.71 -1.80 20.70
CA VAL A 6 7.33 -3.23 20.79
C VAL A 6 7.82 -3.97 19.55
N TYR A 7 7.58 -3.42 18.34
CA TYR A 7 8.07 -4.02 17.09
C TYR A 7 9.60 -4.12 17.06
N PHE A 8 10.31 -3.05 17.43
CA PHE A 8 11.77 -3.06 17.44
C PHE A 8 12.34 -4.10 18.41
N VAL A 9 11.83 -4.16 19.63
CA VAL A 9 12.25 -5.17 20.62
C VAL A 9 11.93 -6.59 20.14
N SER A 10 10.75 -6.80 19.54
CA SER A 10 10.38 -8.12 19.00
C SER A 10 11.28 -8.56 17.84
N ALA A 11 11.69 -7.63 16.97
CA ALA A 11 12.60 -7.88 15.86
C ALA A 11 14.01 -8.24 16.37
N LEU A 12 14.48 -7.58 17.43
CA LEU A 12 15.76 -7.92 18.05
C LEU A 12 15.75 -9.32 18.66
N ILE A 13 14.70 -9.69 19.39
CA ILE A 13 14.55 -11.04 19.93
C ILE A 13 14.54 -12.07 18.79
N PHE A 14 13.80 -11.80 17.71
CA PHE A 14 13.77 -12.67 16.54
C PHE A 14 15.15 -12.81 15.88
N ALA A 15 15.91 -11.73 15.72
CA ALA A 15 17.26 -11.76 15.17
C ALA A 15 18.23 -12.61 16.03
N LEU A 16 18.09 -12.56 17.36
CA LEU A 16 18.85 -13.44 18.27
C LEU A 16 18.48 -14.91 18.07
N LEU A 17 17.18 -15.23 17.93
CA LEU A 17 16.73 -16.59 17.65
C LEU A 17 17.30 -17.12 16.32
N VAL A 18 17.30 -16.29 15.27
CA VAL A 18 17.91 -16.64 13.97
C VAL A 18 19.40 -16.89 14.12
N THR A 19 20.11 -16.07 14.89
CA THR A 19 21.54 -16.26 15.17
C THR A 19 21.81 -17.58 15.89
N VAL A 20 21.04 -17.90 16.93
CA VAL A 20 21.16 -19.17 17.66
C VAL A 20 20.87 -20.36 16.74
N PHE A 21 19.81 -20.28 15.93
CA PHE A 21 19.47 -21.29 14.94
C PHE A 21 20.62 -21.54 13.96
N ALA A 22 21.29 -20.46 13.51
CA ALA A 22 22.42 -20.56 12.60
C ALA A 22 23.64 -21.24 13.22
N LEU A 23 23.94 -20.93 14.49
CA LEU A 23 25.04 -21.55 15.22
C LEU A 23 24.79 -23.03 15.54
N GLN A 24 23.54 -23.41 15.78
CA GLN A 24 23.18 -24.80 16.08
C GLN A 24 23.10 -25.69 14.83
N ASN A 25 22.93 -25.11 13.65
CA ASN A 25 22.78 -25.84 12.39
C ASN A 25 23.85 -25.44 11.38
N PRO A 26 25.15 -25.61 11.69
CA PRO A 26 26.23 -25.23 10.78
C PRO A 26 26.36 -26.22 9.60
N GLU A 27 25.77 -27.40 9.72
CA GLU A 27 25.82 -28.45 8.71
C GLU A 27 25.39 -27.92 7.33
N SER A 28 26.19 -28.25 6.33
CA SER A 28 25.84 -28.03 4.94
C SER A 28 24.96 -29.16 4.42
N ILE A 29 24.02 -28.81 3.55
CA ILE A 29 23.15 -29.76 2.86
C ILE A 29 23.40 -29.71 1.36
N GLY A 30 23.31 -30.88 0.73
CA GLY A 30 23.23 -30.98 -0.73
C GLY A 30 21.81 -30.67 -1.19
N ILE A 31 21.68 -29.74 -2.15
CA ILE A 31 20.38 -29.36 -2.74
C ILE A 31 20.39 -29.79 -4.20
N ASN A 32 19.47 -30.68 -4.55
CA ASN A 32 19.18 -31.03 -5.94
C ASN A 32 17.92 -30.26 -6.38
N PHE A 33 18.08 -29.33 -7.33
CA PHE A 33 17.00 -28.51 -7.84
C PHE A 33 16.90 -28.66 -9.37
N LEU A 34 15.91 -29.44 -9.83
CA LEU A 34 15.74 -29.82 -11.25
C LEU A 34 17.04 -30.35 -11.88
N VAL A 35 17.80 -29.49 -12.55
CA VAL A 35 19.07 -29.81 -13.24
C VAL A 35 20.29 -29.36 -12.42
N TRP A 36 20.10 -28.46 -11.46
CA TRP A 36 21.17 -27.95 -10.63
C TRP A 36 21.42 -28.82 -9.41
N ARG A 37 22.68 -29.04 -9.11
CA ARG A 37 23.13 -29.75 -7.91
C ARG A 37 24.11 -28.86 -7.18
N PHE A 38 23.70 -28.38 -6.02
CA PHE A 38 24.55 -27.62 -5.15
C PHE A 38 24.99 -28.54 -4.02
N GLN A 39 26.30 -28.76 -3.91
CA GLN A 39 26.89 -29.48 -2.79
C GLN A 39 27.45 -28.43 -1.82
N GLU A 40 27.37 -28.73 -0.52
CA GLU A 40 27.99 -27.93 0.55
C GLU A 40 27.39 -26.54 0.84
N ILE A 41 26.11 -26.31 0.54
CA ILE A 41 25.43 -25.06 0.96
C ILE A 41 24.98 -25.17 2.41
N SER A 42 25.31 -24.17 3.24
CA SER A 42 24.80 -24.08 4.62
C SER A 42 23.27 -23.95 4.64
N LYS A 43 22.60 -24.71 5.52
CA LYS A 43 21.13 -24.69 5.71
C LYS A 43 20.59 -23.26 5.92
N VAL A 44 21.33 -22.46 6.67
CA VAL A 44 20.97 -21.08 7.01
C VAL A 44 20.92 -20.20 5.76
N LEU A 45 21.88 -20.36 4.86
CA LEU A 45 21.96 -19.57 3.63
C LEU A 45 20.73 -19.81 2.75
N VAL A 46 20.26 -21.06 2.67
CA VAL A 46 19.05 -21.43 1.93
C VAL A 46 17.83 -20.73 2.52
N ILE A 47 17.64 -20.83 3.84
CA ILE A 47 16.49 -20.24 4.53
C ILE A 47 16.50 -18.71 4.38
N LEU A 48 17.66 -18.07 4.55
CA LEU A 48 17.80 -16.62 4.38
C LEU A 48 17.52 -16.20 2.93
N ALA A 49 18.07 -16.90 1.94
CA ALA A 49 17.83 -16.60 0.53
C ALA A 49 16.34 -16.75 0.16
N SER A 50 15.71 -17.85 0.56
CA SER A 50 14.28 -18.07 0.32
C SER A 50 13.41 -17.03 1.02
N THR A 51 13.74 -16.68 2.27
CA THR A 51 13.01 -15.65 3.03
C THR A 51 13.19 -14.26 2.40
N ALA A 52 14.40 -13.92 1.96
CA ALA A 52 14.68 -12.66 1.28
C ALA A 52 13.89 -12.53 -0.03
N ILE A 53 13.85 -13.61 -0.84
CA ILE A 53 13.03 -13.64 -2.05
C ILE A 53 11.54 -13.49 -1.70
N GLY A 54 11.06 -14.21 -0.69
CA GLY A 54 9.67 -14.07 -0.21
C GLY A 54 9.33 -12.64 0.24
N ALA A 55 10.23 -12.00 0.99
CA ALA A 55 10.07 -10.61 1.43
C ALA A 55 10.03 -9.64 0.23
N LEU A 56 10.91 -9.84 -0.77
CA LEU A 56 10.88 -9.06 -2.00
C LEU A 56 9.54 -9.19 -2.71
N VAL A 57 9.01 -10.41 -2.87
CA VAL A 57 7.70 -10.64 -3.49
C VAL A 57 6.59 -9.89 -2.74
N VAL A 58 6.59 -9.94 -1.40
CA VAL A 58 5.60 -9.22 -0.58
C VAL A 58 5.72 -7.71 -0.77
N ILE A 59 6.94 -7.16 -0.83
CA ILE A 59 7.17 -5.73 -1.11
C ILE A 59 6.60 -5.35 -2.48
N PHE A 60 6.91 -6.12 -3.53
CA PHE A 60 6.38 -5.88 -4.88
C PHE A 60 4.85 -5.92 -4.92
N LEU A 61 4.24 -6.91 -4.27
CA LEU A 61 2.77 -6.98 -4.13
C LEU A 61 2.22 -5.78 -3.37
N GLY A 62 2.90 -5.36 -2.30
CA GLY A 62 2.54 -4.15 -1.55
C GLY A 62 2.53 -2.90 -2.44
N ILE A 63 3.58 -2.69 -3.23
CA ILE A 63 3.69 -1.56 -4.17
C ILE A 63 2.57 -1.61 -5.21
N TRP A 64 2.30 -2.79 -5.80
CA TRP A 64 1.20 -2.97 -6.74
C TRP A 64 -0.15 -2.54 -6.15
N TRP A 65 -0.41 -2.96 -4.91
CA TRP A 65 -1.65 -2.62 -4.21
C TRP A 65 -1.73 -1.13 -3.89
N GLN A 66 -0.62 -0.51 -3.46
CA GLN A 66 -0.57 0.94 -3.22
C GLN A 66 -0.82 1.72 -4.52
N PHE A 67 -0.27 1.28 -5.65
CA PHE A 67 -0.50 1.92 -6.93
C PHE A 67 -1.97 1.89 -7.33
N LYS A 68 -2.65 0.74 -7.16
CA LYS A 68 -4.10 0.64 -7.40
C LYS A 68 -4.90 1.59 -6.52
N LYS A 69 -4.53 1.71 -5.23
CA LYS A 69 -5.17 2.67 -4.31
C LYS A 69 -4.93 4.11 -4.75
N PHE A 70 -3.72 4.45 -5.17
CA PHE A 70 -3.39 5.78 -5.67
C PHE A 70 -4.24 6.17 -6.87
N MET A 71 -4.39 5.26 -7.85
CA MET A 71 -5.27 5.48 -9.01
C MET A 71 -6.73 5.67 -8.60
N TYR A 72 -7.22 4.85 -7.67
CA TYR A 72 -8.59 4.96 -7.16
C TYR A 72 -8.82 6.29 -6.43
N VAL A 73 -7.88 6.73 -5.58
CA VAL A 73 -7.96 8.03 -4.90
C VAL A 73 -8.02 9.17 -5.92
N ARG A 74 -7.18 9.15 -6.97
CA ARG A 74 -7.23 10.17 -8.02
C ARG A 74 -8.56 10.19 -8.77
N GLN A 75 -9.17 9.03 -9.00
CA GLN A 75 -10.50 8.96 -9.62
C GLN A 75 -11.55 9.62 -8.72
N LEU A 76 -11.57 9.26 -7.43
CA LEU A 76 -12.49 9.84 -6.45
C LEU A 76 -12.31 11.36 -6.31
N GLU A 77 -11.08 11.85 -6.32
CA GLU A 77 -10.79 13.29 -6.31
C GLU A 77 -11.35 14.00 -7.55
N GLY A 78 -11.30 13.34 -8.71
CA GLY A 78 -11.90 13.83 -9.96
C GLY A 78 -13.43 13.91 -9.88
N GLU A 79 -14.08 12.85 -9.40
CA GLU A 79 -15.53 12.80 -9.20
C GLU A 79 -15.99 13.89 -8.21
N ILE A 80 -15.27 14.10 -7.11
CA ILE A 80 -15.55 15.18 -6.15
C ILE A 80 -15.46 16.55 -6.82
N ARG A 81 -14.46 16.78 -7.67
CA ARG A 81 -14.31 18.06 -8.38
C ARG A 81 -15.46 18.30 -9.36
N GLU A 82 -15.86 17.28 -10.11
CA GLU A 82 -17.00 17.39 -11.04
C GLU A 82 -18.30 17.66 -10.30
N LEU A 83 -18.58 16.91 -9.22
CA LEU A 83 -19.77 17.10 -8.40
C LEU A 83 -19.84 18.50 -7.79
N LYS A 84 -18.71 19.04 -7.32
CA LYS A 84 -18.63 20.42 -6.82
C LYS A 84 -18.94 21.44 -7.92
N ASN A 85 -18.34 21.31 -9.10
CA ASN A 85 -18.59 22.22 -10.22
C ASN A 85 -20.07 22.20 -10.62
N ARG A 86 -20.71 21.02 -10.69
CA ARG A 86 -22.14 20.89 -10.99
C ARG A 86 -23.02 21.57 -9.93
N LEU A 87 -22.65 21.43 -8.65
CA LEU A 87 -23.37 22.10 -7.57
C LEU A 87 -23.27 23.62 -7.66
N ASP A 88 -22.07 24.13 -7.97
CA ASP A 88 -21.83 25.55 -8.19
C ASP A 88 -22.64 26.07 -9.40
N GLU A 89 -22.66 25.34 -10.52
CA GLU A 89 -23.46 25.68 -11.70
C GLU A 89 -24.97 25.74 -11.41
N VAL A 90 -25.50 24.76 -10.66
CA VAL A 90 -26.92 24.74 -10.27
C VAL A 90 -27.24 25.91 -9.36
N SER A 91 -26.39 26.20 -8.37
CA SER A 91 -26.59 27.33 -7.44
C SER A 91 -26.59 28.69 -8.14
N ILE A 92 -25.76 28.86 -9.18
CA ILE A 92 -25.73 30.07 -10.01
C ILE A 92 -27.00 30.19 -10.87
N LYS A 93 -27.51 29.08 -11.41
CA LYS A 93 -28.77 29.07 -12.17
C LYS A 93 -29.96 29.44 -11.29
N GLU A 94 -30.08 28.83 -10.11
CA GLU A 94 -31.14 29.17 -9.15
C GLU A 94 -31.07 30.63 -8.70
N GLY A 95 -29.86 31.18 -8.53
CA GLY A 95 -29.69 32.61 -8.20
C GLY A 95 -30.12 33.55 -9.32
N LYS A 96 -29.91 33.17 -10.58
CA LYS A 96 -30.33 33.95 -11.76
C LYS A 96 -31.84 33.89 -11.98
N GLU A 97 -32.44 32.71 -11.88
CA GLU A 97 -33.89 32.52 -12.00
C GLU A 97 -34.65 33.34 -10.93
N LYS A 98 -34.16 33.35 -9.69
CA LYS A 98 -34.73 34.19 -8.61
C LYS A 98 -34.58 35.70 -8.85
N MET A 99 -33.51 36.13 -9.53
CA MET A 99 -33.32 37.54 -9.91
C MET A 99 -34.23 37.96 -11.06
N GLU A 100 -34.50 37.06 -12.01
CA GLU A 100 -35.44 37.28 -13.11
C GLU A 100 -36.89 37.33 -12.61
N GLU A 101 -37.31 36.41 -11.73
CA GLU A 101 -38.64 36.46 -11.09
C GLU A 101 -38.87 37.75 -10.29
N CYS A 102 -37.87 38.19 -9.51
CA CYS A 102 -37.94 39.43 -8.73
C CYS A 102 -38.03 40.69 -9.63
N GLY A 103 -37.37 40.67 -10.79
CA GLY A 103 -37.45 41.74 -11.78
C GLY A 103 -38.81 41.81 -12.48
N GLU A 104 -39.40 40.67 -12.83
CA GLU A 104 -40.72 40.61 -13.46
C GLU A 104 -41.86 41.01 -12.51
N GLU A 105 -41.77 40.65 -11.22
CA GLU A 105 -42.75 41.08 -10.21
C GLU A 105 -42.72 42.60 -9.96
N MET A 106 -41.54 43.23 -9.99
CA MET A 106 -41.43 44.69 -9.86
C MET A 106 -41.89 45.44 -11.12
N SER A 107 -41.83 44.84 -12.30
CA SER A 107 -42.30 45.49 -13.55
C SER A 107 -43.82 45.40 -13.75
N LYS A 108 -44.52 44.52 -13.04
CA LYS A 108 -45.98 44.33 -13.13
C LYS A 108 -46.78 45.12 -12.09
N LYS A 109 -46.11 45.87 -11.21
CA LYS A 109 -46.70 46.63 -10.11
C LYS A 109 -46.58 48.13 -10.36
#